data_AF-A0A6L6PC60-F1
#
_entry.id   AF-A0A6L6PC60-F1
#
_cell.length_a   1.000
_cell.length_b   1.000
_cell.length_c   1.000
_cell.angle_alpha   90.00
_cell.angle_beta   90.00
_cell.angle_gamma   90.00
#
_symmetry.space_group_name_H-M   'P 1'
#
loop_
_entity.id
_entity.type
_entity.pdbx_description
1 polymer ?
#
loop_
_entity_poly.entity_id
_entity_poly.type
_entity_poly.pdbx_seq_one_letter_code
_entity_poly.pdbx_strand_id
1 'polypeptide(L)'
;MDRQRTLLQMAQKMSAAIASEDWKTLAAINTLMGTVLPQMAAQGQWSSAEWAALSALRQMHNEAVRRCDRATLELGRRLQEMQANKEGWLAYALESEQAENGIQA
;
A
#
# COMPACT_ATOMS: atom_id res chain seq x y z
N MET A 1 -25.59 0.02 18.98
CA MET A 1 -25.80 -0.68 17.69
C MET A 1 -25.12 0.03 16.52
N ASP A 2 -25.15 1.37 16.44
CA ASP A 2 -24.60 2.11 15.30
C ASP A 2 -23.06 2.00 15.15
N ARG A 3 -22.31 2.11 16.26
CA ARG A 3 -20.84 1.97 16.26
C ARG A 3 -20.37 0.62 15.72
N GLN A 4 -20.94 -0.48 16.23
CA GLN A 4 -20.59 -1.84 15.78
C GLN A 4 -20.82 -2.02 14.27
N ARG A 5 -21.99 -1.58 13.77
CA ARG A 5 -22.31 -1.69 12.33
C ARG A 5 -21.32 -0.89 11.49
N THR A 6 -20.99 0.33 11.92
CA THR A 6 -20.04 1.19 11.23
C THR A 6 -18.64 0.56 11.17
N LEU A 7 -18.17 -0.03 12.27
CA LEU A 7 -16.87 -0.72 12.31
C LEU A 7 -16.81 -1.93 11.38
N LEU A 8 -17.87 -2.74 11.37
CA LEU A 8 -17.96 -3.90 10.46
C LEU A 8 -18.01 -3.46 8.99
N GLN A 9 -18.76 -2.39 8.68
CA GLN A 9 -18.81 -1.82 7.33
C GLN A 9 -17.44 -1.28 6.89
N MET A 10 -16.70 -0.60 7.78
CA MET A 10 -15.34 -0.16 7.50
C MET A 10 -14.40 -1.34 7.25
N ALA A 11 -14.49 -2.40 8.06
CA ALA A 11 -13.68 -3.60 7.88
C ALA A 11 -13.95 -4.28 6.54
N GLN A 12 -15.23 -4.37 6.14
CA GLN A 12 -15.62 -4.97 4.87
C GLN A 12 -15.18 -4.13 3.67
N LYS A 13 -15.31 -2.81 3.73
CA LYS A 13 -14.78 -1.90 2.70
C LYS A 13 -13.26 -1.99 2.58
N MET A 14 -12.55 -2.07 3.70
CA MET A 14 -11.10 -2.24 3.70
C MET A 14 -10.71 -3.58 3.08
N SER A 15 -11.39 -4.68 3.43
CA SER A 15 -11.16 -5.99 2.82
C SER A 15 -11.34 -5.98 1.30
N ALA A 16 -12.41 -5.34 0.80
CA ALA A 16 -12.63 -5.20 -0.63
C ALA A 16 -11.52 -4.38 -1.31
N ALA A 17 -11.13 -3.25 -0.71
CA ALA A 17 -10.06 -2.40 -1.23
C ALA A 17 -8.68 -3.10 -1.22
N ILE A 18 -8.40 -3.95 -0.22
CA ILE A 18 -7.22 -4.81 -0.20
C ILE A 18 -7.25 -5.79 -1.37
N ALA A 19 -8.39 -6.47 -1.58
CA ALA A 19 -8.53 -7.48 -2.62
C ALA A 19 -8.39 -6.89 -4.04
N SER A 20 -8.84 -5.66 -4.23
CA SER A 20 -8.73 -4.94 -5.51
C SER A 20 -7.46 -4.10 -5.65
N GLU A 21 -6.55 -4.13 -4.66
CA GLU A 21 -5.36 -3.27 -4.62
C GLU A 21 -5.69 -1.78 -4.84
N ASP A 22 -6.84 -1.33 -4.33
CA ASP A 22 -7.28 0.05 -4.45
C ASP A 22 -6.61 0.91 -3.35
N TRP A 23 -5.38 1.30 -3.63
CA TRP A 23 -4.53 2.08 -2.72
C TRP A 23 -5.15 3.43 -2.31
N LYS A 24 -5.94 4.06 -3.21
CA LYS A 24 -6.61 5.34 -2.91
C LYS A 24 -7.73 5.12 -1.90
N THR A 25 -8.55 4.10 -2.12
CA THR A 25 -9.62 3.75 -1.17
C THR A 25 -9.04 3.31 0.17
N LEU A 26 -7.93 2.56 0.19
CA LEU A 26 -7.25 2.19 1.44
C LEU A 26 -6.76 3.41 2.22
N ALA A 27 -6.16 4.40 1.56
CA ALA A 27 -5.73 5.64 2.20
C ALA A 27 -6.92 6.42 2.77
N ALA A 28 -8.01 6.55 2.00
CA ALA A 28 -9.23 7.25 2.44
C ALA A 28 -9.85 6.59 3.68
N ILE A 29 -9.94 5.25 3.70
CA ILE A 29 -10.45 4.51 4.86
C ILE A 29 -9.52 4.68 6.07
N ASN A 30 -8.21 4.65 5.88
CA ASN A 30 -7.25 4.86 6.96
C ASN A 30 -7.38 6.25 7.60
N THR A 31 -7.49 7.30 6.78
CA THR A 31 -7.74 8.66 7.29
C THR A 31 -9.07 8.73 8.04
N LEU A 32 -10.14 8.14 7.49
CA LEU A 32 -11.45 8.09 8.12
C LEU A 32 -11.40 7.38 9.49
N MET A 33 -10.65 6.28 9.60
CA MET A 33 -10.43 5.58 10.86
C MET A 33 -9.73 6.47 11.88
N GLY A 34 -8.69 7.20 11.46
CA GLY A 34 -7.96 8.13 12.32
C GLY A 34 -8.83 9.24 12.90
N THR A 35 -9.87 9.67 12.18
CA THR A 35 -10.81 10.69 12.66
C THR A 35 -11.98 10.11 13.46
N VAL A 36 -12.54 8.99 13.03
CA VAL A 36 -13.81 8.47 13.57
C VAL A 36 -13.60 7.61 14.83
N LEU A 37 -12.52 6.82 14.90
CA LEU A 37 -12.28 5.94 16.07
C LEU A 37 -12.12 6.71 17.38
N PRO A 38 -11.38 7.84 17.46
CA PRO A 38 -11.29 8.63 18.68
C PRO A 38 -12.65 9.22 19.09
N GLN A 39 -13.44 9.70 18.12
CA GLN A 39 -14.79 10.23 18.39
C GLN A 39 -15.72 9.14 18.93
N MET A 40 -15.66 7.93 18.37
CA MET A 40 -16.42 6.78 18.86
C MET A 40 -15.98 6.34 20.26
N ALA A 41 -14.69 6.43 20.58
CA ALA A 41 -14.17 6.13 21.91
C ALA A 41 -14.62 7.16 22.95
N ALA A 42 -14.82 8.43 22.55
CA ALA A 42 -15.33 9.48 23.43
C ALA A 42 -16.82 9.31 23.78
N GLN A 43 -17.59 8.51 23.03
CA GLN A 43 -19.01 8.24 23.28
C GLN A 43 -19.28 7.30 24.46
N GLY A 44 -18.22 6.83 25.14
CA GLY A 44 -18.31 5.99 26.32
C GLY A 44 -17.80 4.56 26.09
N GLN A 45 -17.98 3.74 27.12
CA GLN A 45 -17.40 2.39 27.17
C GLN A 45 -17.81 1.53 25.98
N TRP A 46 -16.87 0.66 25.58
CA TRP A 46 -17.03 -0.29 24.50
C TRP A 46 -17.65 -1.57 25.04
N SER A 47 -18.74 -2.01 24.40
CA SER A 47 -19.30 -3.34 24.63
C SER A 47 -18.41 -4.43 24.02
N SER A 48 -18.59 -5.67 24.47
CA SER A 48 -17.86 -6.83 23.93
C SER A 48 -18.05 -6.99 22.40
N ALA A 49 -19.26 -6.73 21.90
CA ALA A 49 -19.56 -6.79 20.47
C ALA A 49 -18.84 -5.69 19.66
N GLU A 50 -18.70 -4.48 20.23
CA GLU A 50 -17.97 -3.39 19.60
C GLU A 50 -16.46 -3.66 19.61
N TRP A 51 -15.92 -4.25 20.69
CA TRP A 51 -14.53 -4.71 20.75
C TRP A 51 -14.22 -5.79 19.72
N ALA A 52 -15.12 -6.76 19.53
CA ALA A 52 -14.96 -7.78 18.49
C ALA A 52 -14.92 -7.16 17.09
N ALA A 53 -15.80 -6.20 16.80
CA ALA A 53 -15.80 -5.47 15.53
C ALA A 53 -14.52 -4.63 15.33
N LEU A 54 -14.03 -3.98 16.39
CA LEU A 54 -12.77 -3.23 16.35
C LEU A 54 -11.56 -4.15 16.11
N SER A 55 -11.55 -5.33 16.72
CA SER A 55 -10.53 -6.35 16.50
C SER A 55 -10.51 -6.82 15.04
N ALA A 56 -11.69 -7.08 14.45
CA ALA A 56 -11.79 -7.42 13.04
C ALA A 56 -11.27 -6.30 12.12
N LEU A 57 -11.61 -5.04 12.41
CA LEU A 57 -11.09 -3.90 11.68
C LEU A 57 -9.55 -3.80 11.78
N ARG A 58 -8.99 -4.01 12.98
CA ARG A 58 -7.54 -4.02 13.20
C ARG A 58 -6.84 -5.13 12.41
N GLN A 59 -7.44 -6.32 12.31
CA GLN A 59 -6.88 -7.40 11.50
C GLN A 59 -6.81 -7.02 10.01
N MET A 60 -7.86 -6.38 9.48
CA MET A 60 -7.86 -5.89 8.10
C MET A 60 -6.82 -4.79 7.88
N HIS A 61 -6.66 -3.87 8.83
CA HIS A 61 -5.64 -2.84 8.76
C HIS A 61 -4.23 -3.42 8.70
N ASN A 62 -3.92 -4.41 9.55
CA ASN A 62 -2.63 -5.10 9.52
C ASN A 62 -2.39 -5.83 8.19
N GLU A 63 -3.43 -6.42 7.60
CA GLU A 63 -3.32 -7.02 6.26
C GLU A 63 -3.05 -5.96 5.19
N ALA A 64 -3.73 -4.82 5.24
CA ALA A 64 -3.46 -3.71 4.33
C ALA A 64 -1.99 -3.25 4.41
N VAL A 65 -1.43 -3.10 5.61
CA VAL A 65 -0.01 -2.76 5.80
C VAL A 65 0.90 -3.78 5.11
N ARG A 66 0.69 -5.08 5.37
CA ARG A 66 1.49 -6.14 4.74
C ARG A 66 1.40 -6.12 3.21
N ARG A 67 0.24 -5.78 2.65
CA ARG A 67 0.05 -5.66 1.20
C ARG A 67 0.76 -4.44 0.62
N CYS A 68 0.66 -3.29 1.29
CA CYS A 68 1.39 -2.08 0.92
C CYS A 68 2.91 -2.29 0.95
N ASP A 69 3.43 -2.97 1.98
CA ASP A 69 4.87 -3.26 2.09
C ASP A 69 5.34 -4.13 0.92
N ARG A 70 4.59 -5.19 0.60
CA ARG A 70 4.90 -6.06 -0.55
C ARG A 70 4.86 -5.29 -1.87
N ALA A 71 3.83 -4.47 -2.08
CA ALA A 71 3.70 -3.67 -3.30
C ALA A 71 4.85 -2.66 -3.43
N THR A 72 5.28 -2.06 -2.32
CA THR A 72 6.42 -1.13 -2.28
C THR A 72 7.72 -1.83 -2.62
N LEU A 73 7.97 -3.02 -2.05
CA LEU A 73 9.16 -3.82 -2.36
C LEU A 73 9.20 -4.23 -3.84
N GLU A 74 8.08 -4.70 -4.38
CA GLU A 74 7.97 -5.10 -5.79
C GLU A 74 8.17 -3.91 -6.73
N LEU A 75 7.60 -2.75 -6.41
CA LEU A 75 7.83 -1.53 -7.18
C LEU A 75 9.32 -1.11 -7.12
N GLY A 76 9.94 -1.16 -5.95
CA GLY A 76 11.36 -0.87 -5.77
C GLY A 76 12.25 -1.78 -6.63
N ARG A 77 11.97 -3.08 -6.64
CA ARG A 77 12.68 -4.07 -7.49
C ARG A 77 12.56 -3.72 -8.98
N ARG A 78 11.35 -3.40 -9.46
CA ARG A 78 11.12 -3.04 -10.87
C ARG A 78 11.84 -1.75 -11.26
N LEU A 79 11.86 -0.75 -10.38
CA LEU A 79 12.60 0.49 -10.63
C LEU A 79 14.11 0.24 -10.73
N GLN A 80 14.66 -0.61 -9.86
CA GLN A 80 16.07 -1.03 -9.94
C GLN A 80 16.37 -1.77 -11.25
N GLU A 81 15.50 -2.68 -11.68
CA GLU A 81 15.66 -3.39 -12.96
C GLU A 81 15.62 -2.43 -14.15
N MET A 82 14.71 -1.46 -14.15
CA MET A 82 14.66 -0.43 -15.20
C MET A 82 15.93 0.43 -15.22
N GLN A 83 16.45 0.81 -14.05
CA GLN A 83 17.70 1.57 -13.95
C GLN A 83 18.90 0.76 -14.46
N ALA A 84 19.06 -0.48 -14.00
CA ALA A 84 20.15 -1.36 -14.43
C ALA A 84 20.10 -1.64 -15.94
N ASN A 85 18.92 -1.86 -16.49
CA ASN A 85 18.75 -2.00 -17.93
C ASN A 85 19.20 -0.72 -18.65
N LYS A 86 18.76 0.46 -18.21
CA LYS A 86 19.17 1.73 -18.83
C LYS A 86 20.69 1.94 -18.78
N GLU A 87 21.33 1.62 -17.66
CA GLU A 87 22.79 1.69 -17.52
C GLU A 87 23.50 0.70 -18.46
N GLY A 88 22.95 -0.52 -18.62
CA GLY A 88 23.44 -1.50 -19.59
C GLY A 88 23.33 -1.02 -21.05
N TRP A 89 22.17 -0.47 -21.45
CA TRP A 89 21.99 0.11 -22.78
C TRP A 89 22.94 1.30 -23.02
N LEU A 90 23.18 2.15 -22.02
CA LEU A 90 24.12 3.26 -22.12
C LEU A 90 25.57 2.78 -22.28
N ALA A 91 25.97 1.74 -21.54
CA ALA A 91 27.29 1.14 -21.66
C ALA A 91 27.53 0.54 -23.05
N TYR A 92 26.55 -0.18 -23.61
CA TYR A 92 26.63 -0.69 -24.97
C TYR A 92 26.68 0.42 -26.02
N ALA A 93 25.91 1.51 -25.83
CA ALA A 93 25.96 2.66 -26.74
C ALA A 93 27.34 3.35 -26.72
N LEU A 94 27.89 3.62 -25.53
CA LEU A 94 29.22 4.23 -25.39
C LEU A 94 30.35 3.33 -25.93
N GLU A 95 30.28 2.02 -25.69
CA GLU A 95 31.23 1.06 -26.25
C GLU A 95 31.14 1.00 -27.78
N SER A 96 29.92 1.06 -28.34
CA SER A 96 29.75 1.13 -29.79
C SER A 96 30.26 2.43 -30.42
N GLU A 97 30.08 3.58 -29.76
CA GLU A 97 30.61 4.87 -30.22
C GLU A 97 32.15 4.93 -30.12
N GLN A 98 32.75 4.31 -29.11
CA GLN A 98 34.21 4.17 -29.00
C GLN A 98 34.78 3.20 -30.03
N ALA A 99 34.06 2.12 -30.37
CA ALA A 99 34.44 1.18 -31.42
C ALA A 99 34.32 1.81 -32.83
N GLU A 100 33.29 2.63 -33.08
CA GLU A 100 33.12 3.36 -34.35
C GLU A 100 34.13 4.50 -34.53
N ASN A 101 34.47 5.24 -33.46
CA ASN A 101 35.45 6.34 -33.53
C ASN A 101 36.91 5.88 -33.35
N GLY A 102 37.14 4.61 -33.01
CA GLY A 102 38.47 4.05 -32.72
C GLY A 102 39.25 3.51 -33.93
N ILE A 103 38.71 3.60 -35.15
CA ILE A 103 39.42 3.21 -36.38
C ILE A 103 39.50 4.41 -37.34
N GLN A 104 40.39 5.36 -37.08
CA GLN A 104 41.06 6.12 -38.13
C GLN A 104 42.52 6.38 -37.76
N ALA A 105 43.40 5.66 -38.47
CA ALA A 105 44.81 5.90 -38.82
C ALA A 105 45.81 6.34 -37.72
#